data_AF-A0A950EL86-F1
#
_entry.id   AF-A0A950EL86-F1
#
_cell.length_a   1.000
_cell.length_b   1.000
_cell.length_c   1.000
_cell.angle_alpha   90.00
_cell.angle_beta   90.00
_cell.angle_gamma   90.00
#
_symmetry.space_group_name_H-M   'P 1'
#
loop_
_entity.id
_entity.type
_entity.pdbx_description
1 polymer ?
#
loop_
_entity_poly.entity_id
_entity_poly.type
_entity_poly.pdbx_seq_one_letter_code
_entity_poly.pdbx_strand_id
1 'polypeptide(L)'
;MTTSVEPSFRGARGRAAYTSAIYGVVSIAAVVVTWQADGNDWHLVEVIAGYVVTLWMMHSYAAWVTTGHFRSWYHVVWDEFPVAAVGLPALAVAVLGQLLGWGQAATADLALLACAITLLGLQTRVVRCVGVSSHRIVMTVVFDMVVAAIILTLHVIV
;
A
#
# COMPACT_ATOMS: atom_id res chain seq x y z
N MET A 1 -26.21 14.57 33.72
CA MET A 1 -25.68 13.28 33.21
C MET A 1 -25.14 13.52 31.81
N THR A 2 -23.84 13.75 31.69
CA THR A 2 -23.12 13.92 30.43
C THR A 2 -22.61 12.55 29.99
N THR A 3 -23.25 11.94 29.00
CA THR A 3 -22.76 10.72 28.36
C THR A 3 -21.53 11.07 27.52
N SER A 4 -20.33 10.88 28.07
CA SER A 4 -19.11 10.86 27.27
C SER A 4 -19.14 9.62 26.38
N VAL A 5 -19.45 9.83 25.10
CA VAL A 5 -19.28 8.81 24.07
C VAL A 5 -17.77 8.62 23.92
N GLU A 6 -17.22 7.59 24.57
CA GLU A 6 -15.85 7.16 24.28
C GLU A 6 -15.79 6.80 22.79
N PRO A 7 -14.94 7.46 21.99
CA PRO A 7 -14.70 7.01 20.63
C PRO A 7 -14.12 5.61 20.75
N SER A 8 -14.82 4.62 20.18
CA SER A 8 -14.37 3.23 20.20
C SER A 8 -12.92 3.17 19.67
N PHE A 9 -11.95 2.93 20.56
CA PHE A 9 -10.52 2.93 20.25
C PHE A 9 -10.16 1.95 19.11
N ARG A 10 -11.01 0.94 18.88
CA ARG A 10 -10.91 0.00 17.74
C ARG A 10 -11.12 0.67 16.38
N GLY A 11 -12.02 1.65 16.28
CA GLY A 11 -12.28 2.36 15.02
C GLY A 11 -11.15 3.31 14.60
N ALA A 12 -10.46 3.92 15.57
CA ALA A 12 -9.33 4.80 15.32
C ALA A 12 -8.08 4.04 14.83
N ARG A 13 -7.74 2.92 15.49
CA ARG A 13 -6.64 2.05 15.03
C ARG A 13 -6.90 1.45 13.65
N GLY A 14 -8.14 1.00 13.40
CA GLY A 14 -8.52 0.50 12.08
C GLY A 14 -8.37 1.54 10.98
N ARG A 15 -8.80 2.79 11.21
CA ARG A 15 -8.60 3.89 10.24
C ARG A 15 -7.15 4.19 9.96
N ALA A 16 -6.31 4.29 11.00
CA ALA A 16 -4.88 4.56 10.83
C ALA A 16 -4.21 3.48 9.97
N ALA A 17 -4.50 2.20 10.25
CA ALA A 17 -3.98 1.09 9.48
C ALA A 17 -4.39 1.13 7.99
N TYR A 18 -5.64 1.48 7.68
CA TYR A 18 -6.10 1.59 6.29
C TYR A 18 -5.46 2.77 5.54
N THR A 19 -5.27 3.92 6.19
CA THR A 19 -4.59 5.07 5.56
C THR A 19 -3.13 4.75 5.27
N SER A 20 -2.43 4.12 6.22
CA SER A 20 -1.05 3.67 6.04
C SER A 20 -0.91 2.63 4.93
N ALA A 21 -1.87 1.70 4.84
CA ALA A 21 -1.94 0.70 3.76
C ALA A 21 -2.13 1.34 2.38
N ILE A 22 -3.03 2.33 2.24
CA ILE A 22 -3.23 3.06 0.98
C ILE A 22 -1.95 3.79 0.57
N TYR A 23 -1.29 4.47 1.52
CA TYR A 23 -0.02 5.14 1.26
C TYR A 23 1.05 4.15 0.77
N GLY A 24 1.17 2.99 1.42
CA GLY A 24 2.12 1.95 1.00
C GLY A 24 1.90 1.47 -0.43
N VAL A 25 0.65 1.23 -0.84
CA VAL A 25 0.34 0.83 -2.23
C VAL A 25 0.72 1.93 -3.23
N VAL A 26 0.39 3.19 -2.93
CA VAL A 26 0.70 4.32 -3.81
C VAL A 26 2.22 4.52 -3.93
N SER A 27 2.97 4.38 -2.85
CA SER A 27 4.43 4.47 -2.87
C SER A 27 5.06 3.38 -3.73
N ILE A 28 4.59 2.13 -3.62
CA ILE A 28 5.10 1.02 -4.45
C ILE A 28 4.74 1.24 -5.93
N ALA A 29 3.50 1.67 -6.21
CA ALA A 29 3.09 1.98 -7.58
C ALA A 29 3.98 3.06 -8.20
N ALA A 30 4.23 4.17 -7.49
CA ALA A 30 5.10 5.24 -7.97
C ALA A 30 6.50 4.74 -8.32
N VAL A 31 7.06 3.87 -7.48
CA VAL A 31 8.38 3.28 -7.70
C VAL A 31 8.40 2.40 -8.95
N VAL A 32 7.39 1.55 -9.14
CA VAL A 32 7.28 0.71 -10.33
C VAL A 32 7.13 1.56 -11.59
N VAL A 33 6.41 2.68 -11.54
CA VAL A 33 6.31 3.56 -12.72
C VAL A 33 7.63 4.28 -13.02
N THR A 34 8.36 4.73 -11.99
CA THR A 34 9.66 5.39 -12.19
C THR A 34 10.80 4.43 -12.50
N TRP A 35 10.57 3.13 -12.38
CA TRP A 35 11.57 2.10 -12.66
C TRP A 35 11.80 2.01 -14.17
N GLN A 36 13.07 1.96 -14.56
CA GLN A 36 13.48 1.77 -15.95
C GLN A 36 14.22 0.44 -16.10
N ALA A 37 13.94 -0.24 -17.20
CA ALA A 37 14.66 -1.42 -17.64
C ALA A 37 16.14 -1.10 -17.84
N ASP A 38 17.01 -1.70 -17.04
CA ASP A 38 18.49 -1.56 -17.11
C ASP A 38 19.20 -2.83 -17.60
N GLY A 39 18.42 -3.85 -17.99
CA GLY A 39 18.93 -5.15 -18.40
C GLY A 39 19.20 -6.12 -17.24
N ASN A 40 19.01 -5.70 -15.98
CA ASN A 40 18.96 -6.62 -14.85
C ASN A 40 17.52 -7.04 -14.57
N ASP A 41 17.21 -8.28 -14.94
CA ASP A 41 15.90 -8.90 -14.76
C ASP A 41 15.42 -8.89 -13.29
N TRP A 42 16.32 -8.98 -12.31
CA TRP A 42 15.95 -8.98 -10.90
C TRP A 42 15.73 -7.59 -10.31
N HIS A 43 16.12 -6.53 -11.00
CA HIS A 43 16.12 -5.17 -10.44
C HIS A 43 14.72 -4.71 -10.02
N LEU A 44 13.68 -5.01 -10.81
CA LEU A 44 12.30 -4.68 -10.44
C LEU A 44 11.86 -5.38 -9.14
N VAL A 45 12.25 -6.64 -8.95
CA VAL A 45 11.97 -7.42 -7.72
C VAL A 45 12.68 -6.79 -6.53
N GLU A 46 13.96 -6.48 -6.68
CA GLU A 46 14.79 -5.84 -5.64
C GLU A 46 14.23 -4.49 -5.22
N VAL A 47 13.82 -3.67 -6.19
CA VAL A 47 13.23 -2.35 -5.97
C VAL A 47 11.92 -2.44 -5.21
N ILE A 48 10.99 -3.31 -5.65
CA ILE A 48 9.71 -3.51 -4.95
C ILE A 48 9.95 -4.07 -3.54
N ALA A 49 10.78 -5.10 -3.40
CA ALA A 49 11.08 -5.71 -2.11
C ALA A 49 11.75 -4.71 -1.14
N GLY A 50 12.71 -3.93 -1.63
CA GLY A 50 13.38 -2.88 -0.87
C GLY A 50 12.39 -1.83 -0.36
N TYR A 51 11.45 -1.40 -1.19
CA TYR A 51 10.41 -0.47 -0.77
C TYR A 51 9.43 -1.06 0.23
N VAL A 52 8.97 -2.30 0.04
CA VAL A 52 8.10 -3.00 0.99
C VAL A 52 8.75 -3.10 2.36
N VAL A 53 10.01 -3.55 2.41
CA VAL A 53 10.76 -3.67 3.67
C VAL A 53 11.00 -2.31 4.31
N THR A 54 11.38 -1.30 3.52
CA THR A 54 11.65 0.05 4.04
C THR A 54 10.38 0.69 4.61
N LEU A 55 9.26 0.62 3.89
CA LEU A 55 7.97 1.10 4.37
C LEU A 55 7.56 0.40 5.67
N TRP A 56 7.67 -0.94 5.70
CA TRP A 56 7.34 -1.70 6.90
C TRP A 56 8.19 -1.30 8.11
N MET A 57 9.50 -1.15 7.93
CA MET A 57 10.42 -0.74 8.99
C MET A 57 10.18 0.70 9.45
N MET A 58 9.91 1.63 8.52
CA MET A 58 9.59 3.01 8.88
C MET A 58 8.29 3.11 9.68
N HIS A 59 7.24 2.39 9.27
CA HIS A 59 5.98 2.35 10.00
C HIS A 59 6.14 1.71 11.38
N SER A 60 6.88 0.61 11.46
CA SER A 60 7.22 -0.04 12.74
C SER A 60 7.99 0.90 13.67
N TYR A 61 8.96 1.64 13.14
CA TYR A 61 9.72 2.63 13.90
C TYR A 61 8.84 3.79 14.38
N ALA A 62 8.03 4.36 13.49
CA ALA A 62 7.11 5.44 13.83
C ALA A 62 6.10 5.01 14.91
N ALA A 63 5.52 3.81 14.78
CA ALA A 63 4.63 3.23 15.77
C ALA A 63 5.33 3.03 17.12
N TRP A 64 6.58 2.56 17.12
CA TRP A 64 7.37 2.40 18.34
C TRP A 64 7.59 3.74 19.05
N VAL A 65 8.08 4.76 18.33
CA VAL A 65 8.40 6.07 18.91
C VAL A 65 7.14 6.80 19.41
N THR A 66 6.01 6.68 18.69
CA THR A 66 4.79 7.44 19.02
C THR A 66 3.92 6.83 20.11
N THR A 67 3.88 5.50 20.23
CA THR A 67 2.97 4.84 21.19
C THR A 67 3.55 4.75 22.60
N GLY A 68 4.87 4.83 22.75
CA GLY A 68 5.56 4.80 24.06
C GLY A 68 5.29 3.56 24.91
N HIS A 69 4.54 2.58 24.40
CA HIS A 69 4.15 1.36 25.08
C HIS A 69 5.16 0.28 24.72
N PHE A 70 6.10 0.02 25.63
CA PHE A 70 7.13 -1.00 25.47
C PHE A 70 6.55 -2.41 25.63
N ARG A 71 5.84 -2.90 24.61
CA ARG A 71 5.67 -4.33 24.34
C ARG A 71 6.59 -4.65 23.17
N SER A 72 7.85 -5.03 23.44
CA SER A 72 8.91 -5.53 22.54
C SER A 72 8.86 -5.12 21.05
N TRP A 73 9.98 -4.64 20.48
CA TRP A 73 10.12 -4.35 19.03
C TRP A 73 9.44 -5.36 18.10
N TYR A 74 9.58 -6.66 18.37
CA TYR A 74 8.93 -7.74 17.63
C TYR A 74 7.40 -7.59 17.48
N HIS A 75 6.70 -7.22 18.55
CA HIS A 75 5.25 -7.04 18.53
C HIS A 75 4.85 -5.83 17.68
N VAL A 76 5.60 -4.73 17.77
CA VAL A 76 5.34 -3.53 16.95
C VAL A 76 5.52 -3.83 15.46
N VAL A 77 6.60 -4.52 15.11
CA VAL A 77 6.87 -4.96 13.74
C VAL A 77 5.73 -5.83 13.20
N TRP A 78 5.24 -6.75 14.02
CA TRP A 78 4.14 -7.64 13.61
C TRP A 78 2.81 -6.90 13.45
N ASP A 79 2.49 -5.97 14.35
CA ASP A 79 1.27 -5.16 14.29
C ASP A 79 1.23 -4.27 13.03
N GLU A 80 2.39 -3.83 12.53
CA GLU A 80 2.53 -3.02 11.32
C GLU A 80 2.70 -3.85 10.02
N PHE A 81 2.71 -5.19 10.11
CA PHE A 81 2.77 -6.07 8.92
C PHE A 81 1.71 -5.77 7.85
N PRO A 82 0.46 -5.37 8.17
CA PRO A 82 -0.53 -5.02 7.15
C PRO A 82 -0.06 -3.92 6.18
N VAL A 83 0.84 -3.03 6.60
CA VAL A 83 1.42 -1.99 5.72
C VAL A 83 2.40 -2.60 4.71
N ALA A 84 3.09 -3.68 5.06
CA ALA A 84 3.95 -4.44 4.15
C ALA A 84 3.13 -5.34 3.23
N ALA A 85 2.07 -5.96 3.79
CA ALA A 85 1.28 -6.99 3.14
C ALA A 85 0.63 -6.52 1.83
N VAL A 86 0.32 -5.23 1.72
CA VAL A 86 -0.28 -4.63 0.51
C VAL A 86 0.69 -4.53 -0.67
N GLY A 87 2.00 -4.62 -0.42
CA GLY A 87 3.01 -4.69 -1.48
C GLY A 87 3.27 -6.10 -2.00
N LEU A 88 2.84 -7.13 -1.26
CA LEU A 88 3.08 -8.53 -1.62
C LEU A 88 2.47 -8.93 -2.97
N PRO A 89 1.26 -8.48 -3.37
CA PRO A 89 0.72 -8.80 -4.68
C PRO A 89 1.60 -8.31 -5.84
N ALA A 90 2.10 -7.08 -5.76
CA ALA A 90 2.99 -6.52 -6.78
C ALA A 90 4.34 -7.25 -6.81
N LEU A 91 4.89 -7.55 -5.62
CA LEU A 91 6.12 -8.33 -5.51
C LEU A 91 5.97 -9.74 -6.08
N ALA A 92 4.84 -10.41 -5.80
CA ALA A 92 4.55 -11.74 -6.32
C ALA A 92 4.48 -11.74 -7.84
N VAL A 93 3.84 -10.72 -8.44
CA VAL A 93 3.80 -10.56 -9.89
C VAL A 93 5.19 -10.33 -10.47
N ALA A 94 6.03 -9.49 -9.85
CA ALA A 94 7.40 -9.27 -10.29
C ALA A 94 8.24 -10.55 -10.25
N VAL A 95 8.13 -11.34 -9.17
CA VAL A 95 8.79 -12.63 -9.03
C VAL A 95 8.28 -13.63 -10.07
N LEU A 96 6.95 -13.72 -10.28
CA LEU A 96 6.37 -14.59 -11.30
C LEU A 96 6.81 -14.20 -12.71
N GLY A 97 6.88 -12.90 -13.01
CA GLY A 97 7.40 -12.40 -14.28
C GLY A 97 8.81 -12.89 -14.54
N GLN A 98 9.66 -12.90 -13.52
CA GLN A 98 11.01 -13.43 -13.67
C GLN A 98 11.09 -14.95 -13.77
N LEU A 99 10.34 -15.68 -12.95
CA LEU A 99 10.32 -17.14 -13.03
C LEU A 99 9.72 -17.66 -14.34
N LEU A 100 8.82 -16.90 -14.96
CA LEU A 100 8.13 -17.26 -16.20
C LEU A 100 8.72 -16.60 -17.46
N GLY A 101 9.76 -15.78 -17.31
CA GLY A 101 10.44 -15.11 -18.43
C GLY A 101 9.58 -14.09 -19.17
N TRP A 102 8.70 -13.37 -18.45
CA TRP A 102 7.93 -12.28 -19.03
C TRP A 102 8.84 -11.09 -19.35
N GLY A 103 8.52 -10.36 -20.41
CA GLY A 103 9.25 -9.13 -20.73
C GLY A 103 9.17 -8.13 -19.57
N GLN A 104 10.24 -7.36 -19.36
CA GLN A 104 10.36 -6.40 -18.26
C GLN A 104 9.20 -5.39 -18.23
N ALA A 105 8.81 -4.84 -19.40
CA ALA A 105 7.68 -3.94 -19.52
C ALA A 105 6.35 -4.60 -19.11
N ALA A 106 6.08 -5.81 -19.61
CA ALA A 106 4.86 -6.55 -19.27
C ALA A 106 4.80 -6.91 -17.78
N THR A 107 5.94 -7.22 -17.17
CA THR A 107 6.05 -7.50 -15.73
C THR A 107 5.75 -6.25 -14.90
N ALA A 108 6.28 -5.09 -15.30
CA ALA A 108 6.00 -3.81 -14.66
C ALA A 108 4.52 -3.44 -14.77
N ASP A 109 3.90 -3.58 -15.95
CA ASP A 109 2.47 -3.30 -16.16
C ASP A 109 1.57 -4.20 -15.30
N LEU A 110 1.88 -5.48 -15.22
CA LEU A 110 1.13 -6.42 -14.36
C LEU A 110 1.34 -6.12 -12.88
N ALA A 111 2.53 -5.68 -12.47
CA ALA A 111 2.79 -5.27 -11.09
C ALA A 111 2.00 -4.00 -10.72
N LEU A 112 1.89 -3.03 -11.65
CA LEU A 112 1.02 -1.86 -11.50
C LEU A 112 -0.45 -2.25 -11.40
N LEU A 113 -0.90 -3.19 -12.23
CA LEU A 113 -2.26 -3.71 -12.15
C LEU A 113 -2.54 -4.37 -10.80
N ALA A 114 -1.58 -5.12 -10.26
CA ALA A 114 -1.69 -5.71 -8.92
C ALA A 114 -1.81 -4.65 -7.82
N CYS A 115 -1.07 -3.55 -7.91
CA CYS A 115 -1.21 -2.39 -7.03
C CYS A 115 -2.63 -1.79 -7.12
N ALA A 116 -3.15 -1.57 -8.33
CA ALA A 116 -4.48 -1.01 -8.55
C ALA A 116 -5.59 -1.90 -7.96
N ILE A 117 -5.52 -3.22 -8.18
CA ILE A 117 -6.47 -4.18 -7.62
C ILE A 117 -6.41 -4.17 -6.08
N THR A 118 -5.20 -4.09 -5.51
CA THR A 118 -5.01 -4.04 -4.06
C THR A 118 -5.63 -2.77 -3.47
N LEU A 119 -5.46 -1.62 -4.13
CA LEU A 119 -6.05 -0.36 -3.72
C LEU A 119 -7.59 -0.42 -3.71
N LEU A 120 -8.19 -0.91 -4.80
CA LEU A 120 -9.64 -1.10 -4.90
C LEU A 120 -10.17 -2.04 -3.81
N GLY A 121 -9.44 -3.12 -3.53
CA GLY A 121 -9.77 -4.06 -2.45
C GLY A 121 -9.76 -3.39 -1.07
N LEU A 122 -8.72 -2.61 -0.77
CA LEU A 122 -8.60 -1.87 0.48
C LEU A 122 -9.71 -0.85 0.65
N GLN A 123 -9.99 -0.06 -0.37
CA GLN A 123 -11.04 0.96 -0.33
C GLN A 123 -12.43 0.35 -0.19
N THR A 124 -12.71 -0.74 -0.91
CA THR A 124 -13.96 -1.49 -0.75
C THR A 124 -14.12 -1.97 0.69
N ARG A 125 -13.04 -2.44 1.31
CA ARG A 125 -13.02 -2.87 2.71
C ARG A 125 -13.23 -1.70 3.67
N VAL A 126 -12.62 -0.54 3.43
CA VAL A 126 -12.84 0.69 4.21
C VAL A 126 -14.30 1.12 4.16
N VAL A 127 -14.90 1.16 2.97
CA VAL A 127 -16.31 1.53 2.77
C VAL A 127 -17.24 0.58 3.52
N ARG A 128 -16.97 -0.74 3.45
CA ARG A 128 -17.75 -1.76 4.19
C ARG A 128 -17.61 -1.62 5.70
N CYS A 129 -16.41 -1.35 6.22
CA CYS A 129 -16.17 -1.27 7.67
C CYS A 129 -16.66 0.04 8.31
N VAL A 130 -16.66 1.16 7.59
CA VAL A 130 -17.00 2.49 8.14
C VAL A 130 -18.45 2.89 7.83
N GLY A 131 -19.13 2.16 6.95
CA GLY A 131 -20.50 2.41 6.54
C GLY A 131 -20.61 3.26 5.28
N VAL A 132 -21.62 2.94 4.47
CA VAL A 132 -21.86 3.55 3.16
C VAL A 132 -22.43 4.96 3.33
N SER A 133 -21.77 5.95 2.74
CA SER A 133 -22.24 7.34 2.66
C SER A 133 -21.85 7.88 1.29
N SER A 134 -22.76 8.59 0.63
CA SER A 134 -22.54 9.14 -0.71
C SER A 134 -21.26 10.00 -0.76
N HIS A 135 -20.99 10.78 0.28
CA HIS A 135 -19.76 11.57 0.39
C HIS A 135 -18.49 10.69 0.44
N ARG A 136 -18.54 9.55 1.14
CA ARG A 136 -17.38 8.63 1.21
C ARG A 136 -17.15 7.92 -0.12
N ILE A 137 -18.21 7.51 -0.80
CA ILE A 137 -18.11 6.89 -2.14
C ILE A 137 -17.48 7.90 -3.10
N VAL A 138 -18.00 9.13 -3.13
CA VAL A 138 -17.46 10.20 -3.99
C VAL A 138 -15.98 10.47 -3.69
N MET A 139 -15.61 10.59 -2.41
CA MET A 139 -14.20 10.80 -2.04
C MET A 139 -13.30 9.62 -2.43
N THR A 140 -13.80 8.39 -2.34
CA THR A 140 -13.06 7.19 -2.77
C THR A 140 -12.82 7.23 -4.27
N VAL A 141 -13.87 7.49 -5.06
CA VAL A 141 -13.78 7.61 -6.52
C VAL A 141 -12.85 8.75 -6.93
N VAL A 142 -12.90 9.91 -6.26
CA VAL A 142 -12.00 11.02 -6.54
C VAL A 142 -10.55 10.61 -6.27
N PHE A 143 -10.28 9.94 -5.15
CA PHE A 143 -8.93 9.44 -4.85
C PHE A 143 -8.46 8.41 -5.88
N ASP A 144 -9.33 7.50 -6.31
CA ASP A 144 -9.02 6.53 -7.37
C ASP A 144 -8.69 7.21 -8.68
N MET A 145 -9.46 8.21 -9.08
CA MET A 145 -9.20 8.98 -10.28
C MET A 145 -7.88 9.73 -10.18
N VAL A 146 -7.53 10.27 -9.02
CA VAL A 146 -6.23 10.94 -8.79
C VAL A 146 -5.08 9.93 -8.85
N VAL A 147 -5.19 8.79 -8.18
CA VAL A 147 -4.14 7.76 -8.21
C VAL A 147 -3.99 7.19 -9.63
N ALA A 148 -5.09 6.89 -10.32
CA ALA A 148 -5.07 6.46 -11.70
C ALA A 148 -4.44 7.52 -12.62
N ALA A 149 -4.78 8.80 -12.43
CA ALA A 149 -4.18 9.89 -13.18
C ALA A 149 -2.68 10.04 -12.91
N ILE A 150 -2.22 9.88 -11.67
CA ILE A 150 -0.79 9.89 -11.32
C ILE A 150 -0.06 8.73 -12.00
N ILE A 151 -0.62 7.51 -11.92
CA ILE A 151 -0.04 6.32 -12.57
C ILE A 151 0.05 6.53 -14.08
N LEU A 152 -1.04 6.98 -14.73
CA LEU A 152 -1.07 7.28 -16.16
C LEU A 152 -0.09 8.38 -16.54
N THR A 153 -0.04 9.48 -15.78
CA THR A 153 0.85 10.61 -16.07
C THR A 153 2.30 10.18 -15.95
N LEU A 154 2.66 9.46 -14.89
CA LEU A 154 4.02 8.96 -14.71
C LEU A 154 4.39 7.94 -15.81
N HIS A 155 3.46 7.09 -16.24
CA HIS A 155 3.71 6.08 -17.27
C HIS A 155 3.79 6.67 -18.70
N VAL A 156 3.20 7.84 -18.93
CA VAL A 156 3.28 8.54 -20.22
C VAL A 156 4.50 9.46 -20.31
N ILE A 157 4.97 9.99 -19.16
CA ILE A 157 6.11 10.91 -19.11
C ILE A 157 7.46 10.17 -19.07
N VAL A 158 7.50 9.00 -18.43
CA VAL A 158 8.71 8.14 -18.31
C VAL A 158 8.78 7.19 -19.50
#